data_AF-A0A1G9M1F4-F1
#
_entry.id   AF-A0A1G9M1F4-F1
#
_cell.length_a   1.000
_cell.length_b   1.000
_cell.length_c   1.000
_cell.angle_alpha   90.00
_cell.angle_beta   90.00
_cell.angle_gamma   90.00
#
_symmetry.space_group_name_H-M   'P 1'
#
loop_
_entity.id
_entity.type
_entity.pdbx_description
1 polymer ?
#
loop_
_entity_poly.entity_id
_entity_poly.type
_entity_poly.pdbx_seq_one_letter_code
_entity_poly.pdbx_strand_id
1 'polypeptide(L)'
;MEHGRPYGGKNMNTEQIASKISQLPESLQSEVLDFIGFLEVKYQVAPRKADDQSVLDLKGGLESSKTFKGNNMKIQERLRDEWS
;
A
#
# COMPACT_ATOMS: atom_id res chain seq x y z
N MET A 1 -34.86 11.24 -12.34
CA MET A 1 -34.11 10.33 -11.47
C MET A 1 -32.64 10.57 -11.71
N GLU A 2 -31.96 11.22 -10.77
CA GLU A 2 -30.52 11.08 -10.57
C GLU A 2 -30.19 11.62 -9.17
N HIS A 3 -30.05 10.72 -8.19
CA HIS A 3 -29.61 11.06 -6.84
C HIS A 3 -28.08 11.08 -6.82
N GLY A 4 -27.49 12.19 -7.26
CA GLY A 4 -26.08 12.48 -7.03
C GLY A 4 -25.87 12.81 -5.55
N ARG A 5 -25.17 11.96 -4.81
CA ARG A 5 -24.83 12.21 -3.40
C ARG A 5 -23.98 13.47 -3.29
N PRO A 6 -24.32 14.44 -2.42
CA PRO A 6 -23.47 15.59 -2.17
C PRO A 6 -22.38 15.21 -1.16
N TYR A 7 -21.35 14.48 -1.59
CA TYR A 7 -20.07 14.52 -0.86
C TYR A 7 -19.30 15.79 -1.27
N GLY A 8 -19.93 16.94 -1.07
CA GLY A 8 -19.23 18.21 -0.98
C GLY A 8 -18.58 18.24 0.39
N GLY A 9 -17.29 17.90 0.46
CA GLY A 9 -16.51 18.07 1.70
C GLY A 9 -16.61 19.53 2.12
N LYS A 10 -17.40 19.82 3.16
CA LYS A 10 -17.33 21.12 3.83
C LYS A 10 -15.89 21.25 4.33
N ASN A 11 -15.20 22.31 3.94
CA ASN A 11 -13.94 22.70 4.57
C ASN A 11 -14.24 22.95 6.06
N MET A 12 -13.93 21.95 6.90
CA MET A 12 -14.06 22.06 8.34
C MET A 12 -12.76 22.59 8.91
N ASN A 13 -12.86 23.59 9.79
CA ASN A 13 -11.71 24.04 10.55
C ASN A 13 -11.37 23.01 11.66
N THR A 14 -10.19 23.15 12.26
CA THR A 14 -9.69 22.20 13.29
C THR A 14 -10.66 22.04 14.47
N GLU A 15 -11.28 23.14 14.90
CA GLU A 15 -12.23 23.15 16.03
C GLU A 15 -13.51 22.36 15.70
N GLN A 16 -14.03 22.50 14.48
CA GLN A 16 -15.19 21.75 13.99
C GLN A 16 -14.91 20.26 13.87
N ILE A 17 -13.68 19.89 13.47
CA ILE A 17 -13.25 18.50 13.41
C ILE A 17 -13.18 17.91 14.82
N ALA A 18 -12.52 18.59 15.76
CA ALA A 18 -12.39 18.14 17.14
C ALA A 18 -13.76 17.99 17.83
N SER A 19 -14.66 18.97 17.62
CA SER A 19 -16.04 18.93 18.12
C SER A 19 -16.85 17.76 17.55
N LYS A 20 -16.65 17.40 16.29
CA LYS A 20 -17.31 16.22 15.71
C LYS A 20 -16.77 14.91 16.26
N ILE A 21 -15.45 14.79 16.42
CA ILE A 21 -14.84 13.57 16.95
C ILE A 21 -15.28 13.34 18.39
N SER A 22 -15.35 14.40 19.22
CA SER A 22 -15.76 14.28 20.63
C SER A 22 -17.22 13.88 20.83
N GLN A 23 -18.08 14.06 19.82
CA GLN A 23 -19.48 13.63 19.83
C GLN A 23 -19.66 12.16 19.43
N LEU A 24 -18.61 11.48 18.94
CA LEU A 24 -18.68 10.07 18.58
C LEU A 24 -18.64 9.17 19.82
N PRO A 25 -19.21 7.95 19.76
CA PRO A 25 -18.95 6.90 20.75
C PRO A 25 -17.46 6.60 20.91
N GLU A 26 -17.04 6.21 22.12
CA GLU A 26 -15.63 5.93 22.45
C GLU A 26 -14.97 4.92 21.49
N SER A 27 -15.70 3.88 21.08
CA SER A 27 -15.21 2.89 20.10
C SER A 27 -14.83 3.51 18.76
N LEU A 28 -15.60 4.50 18.30
CA LEU A 28 -15.32 5.19 17.03
C LEU A 28 -14.25 6.27 17.20
N GLN A 29 -14.11 6.86 18.39
CA GLN A 29 -12.97 7.74 18.68
C GLN A 29 -11.65 6.96 18.62
N SER A 30 -11.62 5.73 19.14
CA SER A 30 -10.47 4.83 19.02
C SER A 30 -10.12 4.54 17.56
N GLU A 31 -11.11 4.23 16.72
CA GLU A 31 -10.89 3.96 15.30
C GLU A 31 -10.32 5.18 14.55
N VAL A 32 -10.76 6.40 14.91
CA VAL A 32 -10.19 7.64 14.36
C VAL A 32 -8.73 7.79 14.75
N LEU A 33 -8.34 7.48 16.00
CA LEU A 33 -6.95 7.52 16.45
C LEU A 33 -6.09 6.49 15.72
N ASP A 34 -6.58 5.26 15.53
CA ASP A 34 -5.89 4.23 14.77
C ASP A 34 -5.66 4.66 13.32
N PHE A 35 -6.67 5.30 12.71
CA PHE A 35 -6.56 5.84 11.36
C PHE A 35 -5.54 6.99 11.29
N ILE A 36 -5.50 7.88 12.27
CA ILE A 36 -4.47 8.93 12.35
C ILE A 36 -3.08 8.30 12.38
N GLY A 37 -2.86 7.30 13.24
CA GLY A 37 -1.57 6.58 13.31
C GLY A 37 -1.19 5.92 11.98
N PHE A 38 -2.16 5.33 11.28
CA PHE A 38 -1.95 4.83 9.92
C PHE A 38 -1.53 5.93 8.94
N LEU A 39 -2.20 7.09 8.95
CA LEU A 39 -1.86 8.21 8.07
C LEU A 39 -0.47 8.74 8.40
N GLU A 40 -0.14 8.88 9.66
CA GLU A 40 1.20 9.28 10.10
C GLU A 40 2.26 8.33 9.56
N VAL A 41 2.09 7.02 9.68
CA VAL A 41 3.03 6.05 9.09
C VAL A 41 3.06 6.17 7.56
N LYS A 42 1.90 6.25 6.91
CA LYS A 42 1.78 6.32 5.46
C LYS A 42 2.44 7.56 4.85
N TYR A 43 2.36 8.70 5.54
CA TYR A 43 2.86 9.98 5.04
C TYR A 43 4.21 10.41 5.65
N GLN A 44 4.62 9.86 6.81
CA GLN A 44 5.99 10.01 7.33
C GLN A 44 7.00 9.21 6.49
N VAL A 45 6.56 8.17 5.79
CA VAL A 45 7.26 7.67 4.61
C VAL A 45 7.08 8.72 3.51
N ALA A 46 7.81 9.84 3.65
CA ALA A 46 8.13 10.74 2.55
C ALA A 46 8.47 9.90 1.32
N PRO A 47 8.04 10.32 0.12
CA PRO A 47 7.95 9.46 -1.04
C PRO A 47 9.23 8.65 -1.10
N ARG A 48 9.09 7.33 -0.89
CA ARG A 48 10.08 6.40 -1.42
C ARG A 48 10.27 6.95 -2.82
N LYS A 49 11.47 7.43 -3.16
CA LYS A 49 11.82 7.58 -4.57
C LYS A 49 11.26 6.29 -5.16
N ALA A 50 10.19 6.40 -5.93
CA ALA A 50 9.83 5.28 -6.75
C ALA A 50 11.15 5.04 -7.46
N ASP A 51 11.80 3.90 -7.16
CA ASP A 51 12.73 3.42 -8.15
C ASP A 51 11.85 3.43 -9.39
N ASP A 52 12.17 4.32 -10.33
CA ASP A 52 11.44 4.54 -11.59
C ASP A 52 11.42 3.26 -12.44
N GLN A 53 11.87 2.15 -11.87
CA GLN A 53 11.59 0.80 -12.30
C GLN A 53 10.09 0.55 -12.26
N SER A 54 9.48 0.83 -13.39
CA SER A 54 8.20 0.28 -13.77
C SER A 54 8.22 -1.23 -13.54
N VAL A 55 7.07 -1.83 -13.22
CA VAL A 55 6.94 -3.30 -13.19
C VAL A 55 7.36 -3.92 -14.54
N LEU A 56 7.28 -3.15 -15.63
CA LEU A 56 7.80 -3.53 -16.95
C LEU A 56 9.32 -3.60 -17.00
N ASP A 57 10.04 -2.86 -16.17
CA ASP A 57 11.51 -2.88 -16.06
C ASP A 57 12.01 -4.11 -15.29
N LEU A 58 11.12 -4.81 -14.57
CA LEU A 58 11.39 -6.10 -13.95
C LEU A 58 11.27 -7.28 -14.94
N LYS A 59 10.98 -7.01 -16.22
CA LYS A 59 10.80 -8.04 -17.24
C LYS A 59 12.15 -8.43 -17.84
N GLY A 60 12.62 -9.63 -17.52
CA GLY A 60 13.94 -10.15 -17.93
C GLY A 60 14.95 -10.15 -16.78
N GLY A 61 16.20 -10.55 -17.04
CA GLY A 61 17.28 -10.58 -16.05
C GLY A 61 17.34 -11.86 -15.20
N LEU A 62 16.30 -12.70 -15.21
CA LEU A 62 16.38 -14.02 -14.58
C LEU A 62 17.40 -14.91 -15.29
N GLU A 63 17.56 -14.76 -16.61
CA GLU A 63 18.54 -15.47 -17.42
C GLU A 63 20.00 -15.13 -17.08
N SER A 64 20.26 -13.97 -16.47
CA SER A 64 21.59 -13.58 -15.98
C SER A 64 21.79 -13.92 -14.49
N SER A 65 20.71 -14.25 -13.77
CA SER A 65 20.75 -14.59 -12.34
C SER A 65 21.49 -15.91 -12.08
N LYS A 66 22.06 -16.06 -10.88
CA LYS A 66 22.73 -17.31 -10.49
C LYS A 66 21.80 -18.54 -10.55
N THR A 67 20.52 -18.34 -10.25
CA THR A 67 19.53 -19.42 -10.10
C THR A 67 18.88 -19.81 -11.42
N PHE A 68 18.42 -18.82 -12.18
CA PHE A 68 17.61 -19.02 -13.40
C PHE A 68 18.42 -18.87 -14.70
N LYS A 69 19.75 -18.87 -14.60
CA LYS A 69 20.65 -18.94 -15.77
C LYS A 69 20.80 -20.37 -16.27
N GLY A 70 20.69 -20.53 -17.59
CA GLY A 70 20.93 -21.79 -18.28
C GLY A 70 19.66 -22.47 -18.78
N ASN A 71 19.74 -23.78 -19.05
CA ASN A 71 18.64 -24.55 -19.65
C ASN A 71 17.45 -24.67 -18.68
N ASN A 72 16.25 -24.35 -19.15
CA ASN A 72 15.00 -24.40 -18.39
C ASN A 72 14.75 -25.74 -17.69
N MET A 73 15.02 -26.87 -18.35
CA MET A 73 14.83 -28.20 -17.76
C MET A 73 15.78 -28.43 -16.58
N LYS A 74 17.03 -27.97 -16.69
CA LYS A 74 18.02 -28.06 -15.60
C LYS A 74 17.72 -27.11 -14.45
N ILE A 75 17.05 -26.00 -14.71
CA ILE A 75 16.56 -25.09 -13.66
C ILE A 75 15.43 -25.77 -12.89
N GLN A 76 14.47 -26.36 -13.61
CA GLN A 76 13.33 -27.06 -13.00
C GLN A 76 13.73 -28.31 -12.20
N GLU A 77 14.70 -29.08 -12.69
CA GLU A 77 15.25 -30.23 -11.98
C GLU A 77 15.88 -29.80 -10.64
N ARG A 78 16.79 -28.82 -10.66
CA ARG A 78 17.41 -28.28 -9.44
C ARG A 78 16.39 -27.76 -8.42
N LEU A 79 15.38 -27.02 -8.87
CA LEU A 79 14.34 -26.51 -7.98
C LEU A 79 13.50 -27.64 -7.35
N ARG A 80 13.29 -28.75 -8.06
CA ARG A 80 12.60 -29.93 -7.53
C ARG A 80 13.45 -30.64 -6.48
N ASP A 81 14.73 -30.77 -6.74
CA ASP A 81 15.68 -31.44 -5.84
C ASP A 81 15.91 -30.62 -4.56
N GLU A 82 15.87 -29.28 -4.64
CA GLU A 82 15.97 -28.40 -3.45
C GLU A 82 14.76 -28.48 -2.51
N TRP A 83 13.62 -28.98 -2.98
CA TRP A 83 12.38 -29.13 -2.20
C TRP A 83 12.12 -30.56 -1.72
N SER A 84 13.01 -31.51 -2.06
CA SER A 84 12.94 -32.90 -1.63
C SER A 84 13.81 -33.15 -0.40
#